data_AF-A0A7J8WYJ2-F1
#
_entry.id   AF-A0A7J8WYJ2-F1
#
_cell.length_a   1.000
_cell.length_b   1.000
_cell.length_c   1.000
_cell.angle_alpha   90.00
_cell.angle_beta   90.00
_cell.angle_gamma   90.00
#
_symmetry.space_group_name_H-M   'P 1'
#
loop_
_entity.id
_entity.type
_entity.pdbx_description
1 polymer ?
#
loop_
_entity_poly.entity_id
_entity_poly.type
_entity_poly.pdbx_seq_one_letter_code
_entity_poly.pdbx_strand_id
1 'polypeptide(L)' 'MASYIRAIMLELSCIASHLLWLGPFMADIGARTPSFYIFRERELVYDLFEAATSMRMMHNYFCIGGVAVDLAY' A
#
# COMPACT_ATOMS: atom_id res chain seq x y z
N MET A 1 -11.35 14.07 12.66
CA MET A 1 -11.31 12.68 12.16
C MET A 1 -10.28 12.44 11.04
N ALA A 2 -9.98 13.41 10.16
CA ALA A 2 -9.11 13.19 8.99
C ALA A 2 -7.63 12.82 9.26
N SER A 3 -7.06 13.14 10.42
CA SER A 3 -5.63 12.83 10.69
C SER A 3 -5.37 11.33 10.92
N TYR A 4 -6.30 10.60 11.53
CA TYR A 4 -6.16 9.17 11.81
C TYR A 4 -6.15 8.35 10.52
N ILE A 5 -7.06 8.65 9.60
CA ILE A 5 -7.13 7.97 8.30
C ILE A 5 -5.86 8.22 7.50
N ARG A 6 -5.33 9.46 7.53
CA ARG A 6 -4.04 9.79 6.92
C ARG A 6 -2.88 9.01 7.53
N ALA A 7 -2.84 8.87 8.86
CA ALA A 7 -1.82 8.09 9.53
C ALA A 7 -1.87 6.62 9.11
N ILE A 8 -3.07 6.01 9.08
CA ILE A 8 -3.25 4.61 8.66
C ILE A 8 -2.79 4.40 7.20
N MET A 9 -3.17 5.30 6.29
CA MET A 9 -2.75 5.22 4.87
C MET A 9 -1.24 5.41 4.69
N LEU A 10 -0.61 6.22 5.54
CA LEU A 10 0.83 6.45 5.51
C LEU A 10 1.61 5.22 6.02
N GLU A 11 1.13 4.59 7.09
CA GLU A 11 1.68 3.33 7.59
C GLU A 11 1.51 2.18 6.58
N LEU A 12 0.35 2.08 5.92
CA LEU A 12 0.15 1.10 4.84
C LEU A 12 1.12 1.31 3.66
N SER A 13 1.34 2.57 3.28
CA SER A 13 2.30 2.91 2.23
C SER A 13 3.74 2.55 2.63
N CYS A 14 4.08 2.74 3.91
CA CYS A 14 5.35 2.30 4.47
C CYS A 14 5.53 0.77 4.35
N ILE A 15 4.51 -0.01 4.75
CA ILE A 15 4.53 -1.48 4.65
C ILE A 15 4.65 -1.92 3.18
N ALA A 16 3.91 -1.29 2.26
CA ALA A 16 3.97 -1.59 0.82
C ALA A 16 5.36 -1.34 0.22
N SER A 17 6.06 -0.30 0.69
CA SER A 17 7.45 0.01 0.30
C SER A 17 8.44 -1.05 0.79
N HIS A 18 8.29 -1.50 2.05
CA HIS A 18 9.13 -2.58 2.60
C HIS A 18 8.91 -3.90 1.87
N LEU A 19 7.66 -4.27 1.56
CA LEU A 19 7.34 -5.46 0.77
C LEU A 19 7.90 -5.39 -0.65
N LEU A 20 7.92 -4.20 -1.27
CA LEU A 20 8.51 -3.99 -2.60
C LEU A 20 10.02 -4.21 -2.59
N TRP A 21 10.72 -3.85 -1.51
CA TRP A 21 12.15 -4.11 -1.37
C TRP A 21 12.44 -5.59 -1.04
N LEU A 22 11.67 -6.17 -0.12
CA LEU A 22 11.85 -7.55 0.35
C LEU A 22 11.55 -8.60 -0.74
N GLY A 23 10.56 -8.38 -1.60
CA GLY A 23 10.15 -9.35 -2.63
C GLY A 23 11.28 -9.72 -3.60
N PRO A 24 11.85 -8.75 -4.34
CA PRO A 24 13.00 -8.96 -5.21
C PRO A 24 14.25 -9.42 -4.45
N PHE A 25 14.50 -8.87 -3.25
CA PHE A 25 15.64 -9.26 -2.42
C PHE A 25 15.62 -10.75 -2.07
N MET A 26 14.46 -11.31 -1.73
CA MET A 26 14.32 -12.76 -1.49
C MET A 26 14.49 -13.57 -2.78
N ALA A 27 14.04 -13.04 -3.92
CA ALA A 27 14.25 -13.68 -5.22
C ALA A 27 15.74 -13.71 -5.62
N ASP A 28 16.49 -12.65 -5.34
CA ASP A 28 17.94 -12.55 -5.59
C ASP A 28 18.74 -13.51 -4.71
N ILE A 29 18.28 -13.80 -3.48
CA ILE A 29 18.86 -14.81 -2.58
C ILE A 29 18.54 -16.25 -3.07
N GLY A 30 17.71 -16.40 -4.11
CA GLY A 30 17.28 -17.70 -4.64
C GLY A 30 16.03 -18.27 -3.96
N ALA A 31 15.44 -17.54 -3.01
CA ALA A 31 14.22 -17.91 -2.31
C ALA A 31 12.99 -17.43 -3.11
N ARG A 32 12.64 -18.16 -4.17
CA ARG A 32 11.51 -17.83 -5.06
C ARG A 32 10.13 -18.02 -4.42
N THR A 33 9.98 -19.01 -3.54
CA THR A 33 8.69 -19.25 -2.86
C THR A 33 8.28 -18.10 -1.94
N PRO A 34 9.14 -17.56 -1.05
CA PRO A 34 8.75 -16.42 -0.22
C PRO A 34 8.61 -15.12 -1.01
N SER A 35 9.30 -14.93 -2.13
CA SER A 35 9.05 -13.76 -3.00
C SER A 35 7.61 -13.75 -3.53
N PHE A 36 7.04 -14.91 -3.90
CA PHE A 36 5.63 -14.99 -4.32
C PHE A 36 4.65 -14.70 -3.18
N TYR A 37 4.94 -15.17 -1.95
CA TYR A 37 4.12 -14.83 -0.80
C TYR A 37 4.14 -13.32 -0.51
N ILE A 38 5.31 -12.68 -0.60
CA ILE A 38 5.44 -11.23 -0.40
C ILE A 38 4.64 -10.44 -1.45
N PHE A 39 4.69 -10.86 -2.71
CA PHE A 39 3.88 -10.20 -3.75
C PHE A 39 2.38 -10.41 -3.56
N ARG A 40 1.95 -11.57 -3.06
CA ARG A 40 0.55 -11.83 -2.72
C ARG A 40 0.06 -10.90 -1.60
N GLU A 41 0.84 -10.75 -0.53
CA GLU A 41 0.50 -9.81 0.56
C GLU A 41 0.44 -8.36 0.05
N ARG A 42 1.35 -7.99 -0.86
CA ARG A 42 1.35 -6.68 -1.50
C ARG A 42 0.11 -6.42 -2.36
N GLU A 43 -0.45 -7.47 -2.97
CA GLU A 43 -1.68 -7.39 -3.76
C GLU A 43 -2.89 -7.09 -2.86
N LEU A 44 -2.98 -7.72 -1.69
CA LEU A 44 -4.02 -7.43 -0.70
C LEU A 44 -3.98 -5.96 -0.21
N VAL A 45 -2.77 -5.44 -0.01
CA VAL A 45 -2.57 -4.02 0.34
C VAL A 45 -3.06 -3.12 -0.80
N TYR A 46 -2.84 -3.49 -2.05
CA TYR A 46 -3.33 -2.73 -3.20
C TYR A 46 -4.84 -2.80 -3.39
N ASP A 47 -5.48 -3.93 -3.11
CA ASP A 47 -6.94 -4.01 -3.11
C ASP A 47 -7.54 -3.10 -2.04
N LEU A 48 -6.87 -2.94 -0.89
CA LEU A 48 -7.28 -1.98 0.14
C LEU A 48 -7.16 -0.53 -0.33
N PHE A 49 -6.07 -0.21 -1.04
CA PHE A 49 -5.88 1.10 -1.65
C PHE A 49 -6.87 1.40 -2.77
N GLU A 50 -7.24 0.39 -3.56
CA GLU A 50 -8.27 0.50 -4.60
C GLU A 50 -9.64 0.74 -3.97
N ALA A 51 -10.00 0.02 -2.90
CA ALA A 51 -11.24 0.25 -2.16
C ALA A 51 -11.32 1.66 -1.56
N ALA A 52 -10.17 2.24 -1.17
CA ALA A 52 -10.12 3.56 -0.54
C ALA A 52 -9.99 4.74 -1.53
N THR A 53 -9.32 4.57 -2.68
CA THR A 53 -8.94 5.68 -3.58
C THR A 53 -9.27 5.39 -5.06
N SER A 54 -9.88 4.24 -5.37
CA SER A 54 -10.16 3.75 -6.73
C SER A 54 -8.93 3.68 -7.65
N MET A 55 -7.72 3.70 -7.06
CA MET A 55 -6.43 3.82 -7.75
C MET A 55 -5.40 2.89 -7.10
N ARG A 56 -4.77 2.02 -7.90
CA ARG A 56 -3.90 0.92 -7.43
C ARG A 56 -2.46 1.28 -7.08
N MET A 57 -1.85 2.25 -7.77
CA MET A 57 -0.42 2.57 -7.59
C MET A 57 -0.18 4.04 -7.30
N MET A 58 -0.90 4.92 -7.97
CA MET A 58 -0.74 6.37 -7.83
C MET A 58 -1.89 6.90 -6.97
N HIS A 59 -1.86 6.56 -5.69
CA HIS A 59 -2.86 7.06 -4.74
C HIS A 59 -2.63 8.56 -4.55
N ASN A 60 -3.33 9.41 -5.31
CA ASN A 60 -3.40 10.85 -5.10
C ASN A 60 -4.22 11.17 -3.83
N TYR A 61 -3.93 10.47 -2.74
CA TYR A 61 -4.60 10.62 -1.45
C TYR A 61 -4.19 11.92 -0.76
N PHE A 62 -2.96 12.38 -1.03
CA PHE A 62 -2.40 13.62 -0.52
C PHE A 62 -2.58 14.76 -1.53
N CYS A 63 -3.77 15.35 -1.59
CA CYS A 63 -3.94 16.67 -2.21
C CYS A 63 -3.59 17.76 -1.18
N ILE A 64 -2.87 18.80 -1.63
CA ILE A 64 -2.56 19.98 -0.80
C ILE A 64 -3.89 20.65 -0.42
N GLY A 65 -4.32 20.47 0.83
CA GLY A 65 -5.59 21.00 1.34
C GLY A 65 -6.51 19.99 2.04
N GLY A 66 -6.24 18.68 1.99
CA GLY A 66 -7.10 17.70 2.65
C GLY A 66 -6.82 16.25 2.25
N VAL A 67 -7.83 15.40 2.40
CA VAL A 67 -7.89 14.05 1.84
C VAL A 67 -8.87 14.10 0.67
N ALA A 68 -8.52 13.56 -0.49
CA ALA A 68 -9.37 13.61 -1.69
C ALA A 68 -10.63 12.74 -1.61
N VAL A 69 -10.59 11.69 -0.78
CA VAL A 69 -11.73 10.82 -0.48
C VAL A 69 -11.85 10.75 1.04
N ASP A 70 -12.70 11.61 1.60
CA ASP A 70 -13.30 11.27 2.90
C ASP A 70 -14.06 9.97 2.66
N LEU A 71 -13.67 8.91 3.37
CA LEU A 71 -14.39 7.64 3.40
C LEU A 71 -15.74 7.91 4.09
N ALA A 72 -16.64 8.56 3.36
CA ALA A 72 -17.99 8.85 3.79
C ALA A 72 -18.72 7.51 3.82
N TYR A 73 -18.92 7.01 5.03
CA TYR A 73 -20.11 6.20 5.30
C TYR A 73 -21.34 7.12 5.20
#